data_AF-A0A9P5C4J1-F1
#
_entry.id   AF-A0A9P5C4J1-F1
#
_cell.length_a   1.000
_cell.length_b   1.000
_cell.length_c   1.000
_cell.angle_alpha   90.00
_cell.angle_beta   90.00
_cell.angle_gamma   90.00
#
_symmetry.space_group_name_H-M   'P 1'
#
loop_
_entity.id
_entity.type
_entity.pdbx_description
1 polymer ?
#
loop_
_entity_poly.entity_id
_entity_poly.type
_entity_poly.pdbx_seq_one_letter_code
_entity_poly.pdbx_strand_id
1 'polypeptide(L)'
;MFKPTPALQGTIRRLPLSTKQAGKEYYKGNRVGSMGTINRYGNFTPDWNKIRTYVFPIQGVKNAELTPFVAETVQKTRTTDSGQPEVYPKRFTGEDYLRAWKMAGGHDVVYEEEASKTRTNMPVPFEERRAS
;
A
#
# COMPACT_ATOMS: atom_id res chain seq x y z
N MET A 1 35.71 19.78 16.63
CA MET A 1 35.62 18.51 15.88
C MET A 1 35.97 17.38 16.83
N PHE A 2 34.99 16.53 17.20
CA PHE A 2 35.21 15.43 18.15
C PHE A 2 36.10 14.36 17.51
N LYS A 3 37.18 13.97 18.18
CA LYS A 3 38.05 12.87 17.75
C LYS A 3 37.76 11.65 18.64
N PRO A 4 37.47 10.47 18.06
CA PRO A 4 37.25 9.26 18.84
C PRO A 4 38.54 8.81 19.54
N THR A 5 38.39 8.07 20.63
CA THR A 5 39.51 7.46 21.35
C THR A 5 40.22 6.42 20.46
N PRO A 6 41.53 6.14 20.68
CA PRO A 6 42.30 5.23 19.84
C PRO A 6 41.68 3.84 19.67
N ALA A 7 41.11 3.27 20.73
CA ALA A 7 40.43 1.97 20.70
C ALA A 7 39.18 1.99 19.78
N LEU A 8 38.47 3.11 19.72
CA LEU A 8 37.25 3.29 18.93
C LEU A 8 37.56 3.70 17.47
N GLN A 9 38.76 4.23 17.22
CA GLN A 9 39.16 4.70 15.89
C GLN A 9 39.26 3.55 14.88
N GLY A 10 39.68 2.36 15.31
CA GLY A 10 39.74 1.17 14.46
C GLY A 10 38.37 0.59 14.11
N THR A 11 37.42 0.61 15.05
CA THR A 11 36.08 0.08 14.87
C THR A 11 35.19 1.01 14.03
N ILE A 12 35.26 2.33 14.23
CA ILE A 12 34.47 3.31 13.47
C ILE A 12 34.79 3.26 11.96
N ARG A 13 36.05 3.03 11.58
CA ARG A 13 36.46 2.96 10.16
C ARG A 13 35.80 1.81 9.39
N ARG A 14 35.31 0.79 10.08
CA ARG A 14 34.66 -0.39 9.48
C ARG A 14 33.13 -0.25 9.42
N LEU A 15 32.58 0.81 10.00
CA LEU A 15 31.15 1.06 9.92
C LEU A 15 30.77 1.54 8.51
N PRO A 16 29.59 1.14 7.98
CA PRO A 16 29.12 1.63 6.70
C PRO A 16 29.00 3.16 6.69
N LEU A 17 29.55 3.80 5.67
CA LEU A 17 29.48 5.25 5.52
C LEU A 17 28.03 5.74 5.43
N SER A 18 27.71 6.77 6.20
CA SER A 18 26.47 7.53 6.11
C SER A 18 26.63 8.73 5.19
N THR A 19 25.52 9.37 4.83
CA THR A 19 25.49 10.59 4.01
C THR A 19 26.24 11.77 4.61
N LYS A 20 26.61 11.73 5.90
CA LYS A 20 27.22 12.84 6.64
C LYS A 20 28.70 12.62 7.00
N GLN A 21 29.25 11.46 6.65
CA GLN A 21 30.61 11.07 7.05
C GLN A 21 31.66 11.32 5.97
N ALA A 22 31.26 11.47 4.72
CA ALA A 22 32.17 11.64 3.58
C ALA A 22 32.08 13.06 2.98
N GLY A 23 33.02 13.39 2.10
CA GLY A 23 33.13 14.69 1.44
C GLY A 23 32.08 14.91 0.33
N LYS A 24 32.28 15.98 -0.45
CA LYS A 24 31.31 16.49 -1.43
C LYS A 24 30.89 15.49 -2.52
N GLU A 25 31.78 14.60 -2.92
CA GLU A 25 31.54 13.65 -4.03
C GLU A 25 30.78 12.39 -3.60
N TYR A 26 30.55 12.18 -2.30
CA TYR A 26 29.87 10.99 -1.82
C TYR A 26 28.37 11.20 -1.75
N TYR A 27 27.64 10.59 -2.69
CA TYR A 27 26.19 10.51 -2.64
C TYR A 27 25.74 9.12 -2.17
N LYS A 28 24.83 9.09 -1.20
CA LYS A 28 24.14 7.87 -0.75
C LYS A 28 22.64 8.12 -0.68
N GLY A 29 21.87 7.34 -1.43
CA GLY A 29 20.41 7.46 -1.47
C GLY A 29 19.69 6.86 -0.26
N ASN A 30 18.45 7.30 -0.03
CA ASN A 30 17.59 6.86 1.08
C ASN A 30 16.44 5.94 0.63
N ARG A 31 16.62 5.17 -0.46
CA ARG A 31 15.61 4.28 -1.05
C ARG A 31 14.29 4.97 -1.45
N VAL A 32 14.35 6.24 -1.83
CA VAL A 32 13.18 7.00 -2.31
C VAL A 32 12.63 6.48 -3.66
N GLY A 33 13.46 5.75 -4.41
CA GLY A 33 13.15 5.23 -5.75
C GLY A 33 13.51 6.24 -6.86
N SER A 34 13.62 5.76 -8.10
CA SER A 34 13.80 6.63 -9.27
C SER A 34 12.45 7.21 -9.69
N MET A 35 12.32 8.53 -9.60
CA MET A 35 11.10 9.27 -9.96
C MET A 35 11.19 9.94 -11.34
N GLY A 36 12.25 9.66 -12.09
CA GLY A 36 12.58 10.39 -13.32
C GLY A 36 14.02 10.17 -13.76
N THR A 37 14.50 11.05 -14.62
CA THR A 37 15.79 10.91 -15.30
C THR A 37 16.62 12.18 -15.13
N ILE A 38 17.92 12.02 -14.84
CA ILE A 38 18.89 13.12 -14.87
C ILE A 38 19.45 13.21 -16.29
N ASN A 39 19.36 14.38 -16.92
CA ASN A 39 19.87 14.58 -18.27
C ASN A 39 21.41 14.75 -18.28
N ARG A 40 22.00 14.81 -19.47
CA ARG A 40 23.47 14.97 -19.64
C ARG A 40 24.05 16.26 -19.03
N TYR A 41 23.20 17.23 -18.69
CA TYR A 41 23.58 18.52 -18.11
C TYR A 41 23.38 18.54 -16.59
N GLY A 42 22.96 17.43 -15.98
CA GLY A 42 22.72 17.33 -14.53
C GLY A 42 21.33 17.78 -14.07
N ASN A 43 20.43 18.18 -14.98
CA ASN A 43 19.07 18.56 -14.61
C ASN A 43 18.19 17.33 -14.46
N PHE A 44 17.28 17.35 -13.48
CA PHE A 44 16.32 16.28 -13.23
C PHE A 44 14.98 16.55 -13.90
N THR A 45 14.45 15.57 -14.64
CA THR A 45 13.12 15.60 -15.24
C THR A 45 12.23 14.51 -14.61
N PRO A 46 11.08 14.85 -14.00
CA PRO A 46 10.18 13.87 -13.38
C PRO A 46 9.42 13.04 -14.42
N ASP A 47 9.20 11.75 -14.11
CA ASP A 47 8.37 10.82 -14.86
C ASP A 47 7.10 10.53 -14.05
N TRP A 48 5.98 11.15 -14.45
CA TRP A 48 4.71 11.09 -13.73
C TRP A 48 4.14 9.68 -13.60
N ASN A 49 4.51 8.75 -14.49
CA ASN A 49 4.07 7.35 -14.40
C ASN A 49 4.74 6.59 -13.24
N LYS A 50 5.87 7.08 -12.73
CA LYS A 50 6.60 6.47 -11.60
C LYS A 50 6.30 7.11 -10.25
N ILE A 51 5.66 8.27 -10.26
CA ILE A 51 5.37 9.03 -9.04
C ILE A 51 4.19 8.38 -8.33
N ARG A 52 4.42 7.92 -7.10
CA ARG A 52 3.40 7.29 -6.27
C ARG A 52 2.43 8.33 -5.74
N THR A 53 1.13 8.07 -5.89
CA THR A 53 0.05 8.84 -5.27
C THR A 53 -0.63 8.02 -4.19
N TYR A 54 -1.09 8.67 -3.12
CA TYR A 54 -1.95 8.05 -2.12
C TYR A 54 -3.41 8.44 -2.44
N VAL A 55 -4.19 7.49 -2.95
CA VAL A 55 -5.57 7.74 -3.36
C VAL A 55 -6.44 7.84 -2.11
N PHE A 56 -7.11 8.98 -1.95
CA PHE A 56 -8.10 9.19 -0.89
C PHE A 56 -9.50 8.80 -1.40
N PRO A 57 -10.35 8.15 -0.60
CA PRO A 57 -11.68 7.74 -1.03
C PRO A 57 -12.51 8.92 -1.58
N ILE A 58 -13.16 8.71 -2.74
CA ILE A 58 -13.89 9.78 -3.46
C ILE A 58 -15.03 10.35 -2.59
N GLN A 59 -15.72 9.48 -1.87
CA GLN A 59 -16.83 9.84 -0.97
C GLN A 59 -16.34 10.40 0.39
N GLY A 60 -15.02 10.48 0.60
CA GLY A 60 -14.40 10.87 1.85
C GLY A 60 -14.54 9.82 2.95
N VAL A 61 -14.18 10.19 4.18
CA VAL A 61 -14.20 9.30 5.37
C VAL A 61 -15.13 9.78 6.47
N LYS A 62 -15.83 10.92 6.27
CA LYS A 62 -16.66 11.53 7.32
C LYS A 62 -17.82 10.63 7.77
N ASN A 63 -18.35 9.81 6.87
CA ASN A 63 -19.46 8.91 7.13
C ASN A 63 -18.99 7.45 7.24
N ALA A 64 -17.69 7.20 7.42
CA ALA A 64 -17.19 5.85 7.64
C ALA A 64 -17.50 5.44 9.08
N GLU A 65 -18.36 4.42 9.24
CA GLU A 65 -18.67 3.84 10.56
C GLU A 65 -17.50 2.99 11.10
N LEU A 66 -16.62 2.51 10.22
CA LEU A 66 -15.48 1.69 10.59
C LEU A 66 -14.41 2.54 11.27
N THR A 67 -13.99 2.09 12.46
CA THR A 67 -12.91 2.70 13.24
C THR A 67 -11.72 1.73 13.34
N PRO A 68 -10.52 2.20 13.71
CA PRO A 68 -9.36 1.32 13.88
C PRO A 68 -9.48 0.36 15.09
N PHE A 69 -10.54 0.46 15.88
CA PHE A 69 -10.77 -0.36 17.07
C PHE A 69 -12.11 -1.10 16.98
N VAL A 70 -12.18 -2.23 17.68
CA VAL A 70 -13.40 -3.00 17.89
C VAL A 70 -13.69 -3.00 19.39
N ALA A 71 -14.96 -2.93 19.77
CA ALA A 71 -15.35 -3.00 21.18
C ALA A 71 -14.91 -4.32 21.82
N GLU A 72 -14.43 -4.27 23.06
CA GLU A 72 -13.93 -5.44 23.79
C GLU A 72 -15.02 -6.52 24.01
N THR A 73 -16.28 -6.11 24.02
CA THR A 73 -17.44 -7.01 24.17
C THR A 73 -17.66 -7.91 22.95
N VAL A 74 -17.11 -7.55 21.79
CA VAL A 74 -17.24 -8.35 20.57
C VAL A 74 -16.34 -9.58 20.66
N GLN A 75 -16.95 -10.76 20.59
CA GLN A 75 -16.23 -12.03 20.63
C GLN A 75 -15.31 -12.17 19.41
N LYS A 76 -14.10 -12.66 19.64
CA LYS A 76 -13.08 -12.86 18.58
C LYS A 76 -13.32 -14.12 17.74
N THR A 77 -14.11 -15.05 18.27
CA THR A 77 -14.46 -16.33 17.64
C THR A 77 -15.87 -16.26 17.03
N ARG A 78 -16.11 -17.06 15.99
CA ARG A 78 -17.49 -17.29 15.53
C ARG A 78 -18.12 -18.40 16.36
N THR A 79 -19.44 -18.40 16.48
CA THR A 79 -20.18 -19.55 17.00
C THR A 79 -20.60 -20.40 15.80
N THR A 80 -20.21 -21.68 15.78
CA THR A 80 -20.67 -22.65 14.78
C THR A 80 -22.17 -22.92 14.96
N ASP A 81 -22.85 -23.46 13.94
CA ASP A 81 -24.26 -23.87 14.01
C ASP A 81 -24.56 -24.85 15.17
N SER A 82 -23.54 -25.58 15.65
CA SER A 82 -23.59 -26.47 16.82
C SER A 82 -23.43 -25.76 18.18
N GLY A 83 -23.35 -24.42 18.19
CA GLY A 83 -23.19 -23.60 19.40
C GLY A 83 -21.77 -23.55 19.97
N GLN A 84 -20.80 -24.19 19.33
CA GLN A 84 -19.40 -24.21 19.79
C GLN A 84 -18.61 -23.01 19.25
N PRO A 85 -17.71 -22.42 20.05
CA PRO A 85 -16.82 -21.37 19.57
C PRO A 85 -15.77 -21.96 18.62
N GLU A 86 -15.66 -21.40 17.42
CA GLU A 86 -14.71 -21.79 16.39
C GLU A 86 -13.86 -20.59 15.96
N VAL A 87 -12.57 -20.82 15.77
CA VAL A 87 -11.65 -19.82 15.22
C VAL A 87 -11.88 -19.72 13.72
N TYR A 88 -11.93 -18.50 13.18
CA TYR A 88 -12.03 -18.31 11.74
C TYR A 88 -10.92 -19.08 11.00
N PRO A 89 -11.25 -19.76 9.89
CA PRO A 89 -10.25 -20.47 9.12
C PRO A 89 -9.17 -19.50 8.64
N LYS A 90 -7.90 -19.90 8.80
CA LYS A 90 -6.74 -19.05 8.50
C LYS A 90 -6.62 -18.72 7.00
N ARG A 91 -7.32 -19.46 6.14
CA ARG A 91 -7.22 -19.33 4.69
C ARG A 91 -8.62 -19.27 4.10
N PHE A 92 -8.82 -18.28 3.25
CA PHE A 92 -9.98 -18.18 2.39
C PHE A 92 -9.61 -18.80 1.05
N THR A 93 -10.21 -19.94 0.72
CA THR A 93 -9.88 -20.69 -0.51
C THR A 93 -10.69 -20.20 -1.71
N GLY A 94 -10.27 -20.56 -2.92
CA GLY A 94 -11.03 -20.24 -4.14
C GLY A 94 -12.41 -20.91 -4.17
N GLU A 95 -12.54 -22.12 -3.62
CA GLU A 95 -13.83 -22.81 -3.50
C GLU A 95 -14.76 -22.08 -2.53
N ASP A 96 -14.23 -21.57 -1.40
CA ASP A 96 -15.01 -20.77 -0.45
C ASP A 96 -15.49 -19.46 -1.08
N TYR A 97 -14.64 -18.81 -1.89
CA TYR A 97 -15.04 -17.64 -2.68
C TYR A 97 -16.17 -17.97 -3.65
N LEU A 98 -16.02 -19.02 -4.47
CA LEU A 98 -17.06 -19.42 -5.43
C LEU A 98 -18.37 -19.78 -4.75
N ARG A 99 -18.31 -20.45 -3.59
CA ARG A 99 -19.49 -20.74 -2.77
C ARG A 99 -20.15 -19.46 -2.28
N ALA A 100 -19.39 -18.53 -1.71
CA ALA A 100 -19.90 -17.24 -1.23
C ALA A 100 -20.52 -16.40 -2.37
N TRP A 101 -19.86 -16.35 -3.53
CA TRP A 101 -20.35 -15.64 -4.72
C TRP A 101 -21.67 -16.21 -5.24
N LYS A 102 -21.79 -17.55 -5.31
CA LYS A 102 -23.06 -18.20 -5.67
C LYS A 102 -24.17 -17.91 -4.64
N MET A 103 -23.84 -17.93 -3.35
CA MET A 103 -24.78 -17.60 -2.27
C MET A 103 -25.23 -16.13 -2.32
N ALA A 104 -24.37 -15.23 -2.80
CA ALA A 104 -24.67 -13.81 -3.00
C ALA A 104 -25.47 -13.52 -4.29
N GLY A 105 -25.83 -14.54 -5.07
CA GLY A 105 -26.65 -14.43 -6.27
C GLY A 105 -25.98 -14.86 -7.58
N GLY A 106 -24.67 -15.17 -7.57
CA GLY A 106 -23.96 -15.67 -8.76
C GLY A 106 -23.85 -14.64 -9.89
N HIS A 107 -23.85 -13.36 -9.54
CA HIS A 107 -23.59 -12.25 -10.45
C HIS A 107 -22.83 -11.15 -9.70
N ASP A 108 -22.04 -10.37 -10.43
CA ASP A 108 -21.41 -9.19 -9.85
C ASP A 108 -22.39 -8.02 -9.89
N VAL A 109 -22.49 -7.30 -8.77
CA VAL A 109 -23.27 -6.06 -8.70
C VAL A 109 -22.47 -4.99 -9.42
N VAL A 110 -22.75 -4.80 -10.70
CA VAL A 110 -22.19 -3.69 -11.48
C VAL A 110 -22.99 -2.45 -11.11
N TYR A 111 -22.37 -1.58 -10.33
CA TYR A 111 -22.91 -0.24 -10.12
C TYR A 111 -22.68 0.55 -11.41
N GLU A 112 -23.75 0.88 -12.13
CA GLU A 112 -23.66 1.89 -13.18
C GLU A 112 -23.34 3.23 -12.50
N GLU A 113 -22.08 3.64 -12.52
CA GLU A 113 -21.73 4.99 -12.12
C GLU A 113 -22.38 5.94 -13.14
N GLU A 114 -23.41 6.69 -12.72
CA GLU A 114 -23.88 7.84 -13.48
C GLU A 114 -22.64 8.68 -13.79
N ALA A 115 -22.37 8.90 -15.08
CA ALA A 115 -21.16 9.51 -15.61
C ALA A 115 -20.88 10.88 -14.96
N SER A 116 -20.27 10.87 -13.78
CA SER A 116 -19.96 12.06 -13.03
C SER A 116 -18.69 12.64 -13.65
N LYS A 117 -18.91 13.61 -14.55
CA LYS A 117 -17.91 14.52 -15.15
C LYS A 117 -16.49 14.00 -15.05
N THR A 118 -16.14 13.10 -15.97
CA THR A 118 -14.82 12.48 -16.13
C THR A 118 -13.73 13.50 -15.86
N ARG A 119 -13.02 13.35 -14.73
CA ARG A 119 -11.78 14.09 -14.51
C ARG A 119 -10.80 13.57 -15.57
N THR A 120 -10.38 14.44 -16.48
CA THR A 120 -9.70 14.13 -17.75
C THR A 120 -8.40 13.31 -17.63
N ASN A 121 -7.91 13.08 -16.41
CA ASN A 121 -6.61 12.45 -16.14
C ASN A 121 -6.66 11.19 -15.24
N MET A 122 -7.83 10.60 -14.98
CA MET A 122 -7.88 9.34 -14.23
C MET A 122 -8.00 8.15 -15.19
N PRO A 123 -7.12 7.14 -15.11
CA PRO A 123 -7.29 5.92 -15.89
C PRO A 123 -8.59 5.23 -15.45
N VAL A 124 -9.40 4.81 -16.42
CA VAL A 124 -10.62 4.05 -16.16
C VAL A 124 -10.22 2.71 -15.53
N PRO A 125 -10.81 2.31 -14.39
CA PRO A 125 -10.62 0.96 -13.87
C PRO A 125 -10.91 -0.09 -14.95
N PHE A 126 -10.09 -1.13 -15.00
CA PHE A 126 -10.36 -2.25 -15.91
C PHE A 126 -11.60 -3.00 -15.42
N GLU A 127 -12.63 -3.08 -16.26
CA GLU A 127 -13.82 -3.90 -16.05
C GLU A 127 -13.83 -5.04 -17.09
N GLU A 128 -14.16 -6.26 -16.64
CA GLU A 128 -14.33 -7.40 -17.54
C GLU A 128 -15.56 -7.17 -18.43
N ARG A 129 -15.35 -7.22 -19.76
CA ARG A 129 -16.45 -7.16 -20.72
C ARG A 129 -17.29 -8.43 -20.60
N ARG A 130 -18.62 -8.29 -20.52
CA ARG A 130 -19.55 -9.41 -20.53
C ARG A 130 -19.23 -10.35 -21.70
N ALA A 131 -19.04 -11.63 -21.40
CA ALA A 131 -19.00 -12.67 -22.42
C ALA A 131 -20.34 -12.64 -23.18
N SER A 132 -20.26 -12.56 -24.50
CA SER A 132 -21.42 -12.50 -25.42
C SER A 132 -22.20 -13.80 -25.47
#